data_AF-A0AAD6EY11-F1
#
_entry.id   AF-A0AAD6EY11-F1
#
_cell.length_a   1.000
_cell.length_b   1.000
_cell.length_c   1.000
_cell.angle_alpha   90.00
_cell.angle_beta   90.00
_cell.angle_gamma   90.00
#
_symmetry.space_group_name_H-M   'P 1'
#
loop_
_entity.id
_entity.type
_entity.pdbx_description
1 polymer ?
#
loop_
_entity_poly.entity_id
_entity_poly.type
_entity_poly.pdbx_seq_one_letter_code
_entity_poly.pdbx_strand_id
1 'polypeptide(L)'
;MIDENTQQVVWKWSSTGLYSSSSAYSILADPGLRSHYHSWLWKMKVPPKVKIFLWILLLDRVLTQQNLLIRNWPTIPACQCCDNTTLETSYHLFVSCDYARQIWTLLQVRFSLPFLTFSADLNGFWLQNRAYIGQFWDIIWAAATWAIWKERNRRIFANKIMPPNLLMAEICASIVAWSTSA
;
A
#
# COMPACT_ATOMS: atom_id res chain seq x y z
N MET A 1 -5.70 14.93 28.30
CA MET A 1 -7.12 14.62 28.62
C MET A 1 -7.55 15.63 29.66
N ILE A 2 -8.80 16.05 29.63
CA ILE A 2 -9.33 16.90 30.70
C ILE A 2 -9.69 15.94 31.84
N ASP A 3 -9.13 16.16 33.01
CA ASP A 3 -9.56 15.46 34.22
C ASP A 3 -10.95 15.99 34.60
N GLU A 4 -11.95 15.10 34.59
CA GLU A 4 -13.36 15.45 34.83
C GLU A 4 -13.60 15.95 36.27
N ASN A 5 -12.70 15.65 37.21
CA ASN A 5 -12.80 16.12 38.59
C ASN A 5 -12.14 17.48 38.85
N THR A 6 -11.18 17.89 38.02
CA THR A 6 -10.38 19.11 38.28
C THR A 6 -10.42 20.14 37.15
N GLN A 7 -11.02 19.82 35.99
CA GLN A 7 -10.97 20.61 34.74
C GLN A 7 -9.54 20.94 34.26
N GLN A 8 -8.51 20.26 34.78
CA GLN A 8 -7.13 20.51 34.40
C GLN A 8 -6.73 19.64 33.21
N VAL A 9 -5.88 20.19 32.33
CA VAL A 9 -5.30 19.44 31.20
C VAL A 9 -4.18 18.57 31.75
N VAL A 10 -4.41 17.26 31.81
CA VAL A 10 -3.44 16.29 32.32
C VAL A 10 -2.78 15.54 31.16
N TRP A 11 -1.45 15.46 31.22
CA TRP A 11 -0.64 14.64 30.34
C TRP A 11 -0.68 13.17 30.78
N LYS A 12 -1.62 12.43 30.17
CA LYS A 12 -1.94 11.02 30.49
C LYS A 12 -0.78 10.02 30.37
N TRP A 13 0.34 10.44 29.78
CA TRP A 13 1.51 9.61 29.52
C TRP A 13 2.71 9.97 30.42
N SER A 14 2.42 10.64 31.54
CA SER A 14 3.35 10.82 32.65
C SER A 14 2.64 10.42 33.93
N SER A 15 3.35 9.71 34.82
CA SER A 15 2.86 9.39 36.16
C SER A 15 2.60 10.64 37.01
N THR A 16 3.25 11.76 36.66
CA THR A 16 3.04 13.07 37.33
C THR A 16 1.92 13.89 36.69
N GLY A 17 1.36 13.45 35.55
CA GLY A 17 0.37 14.23 34.81
C GLY A 17 0.90 15.49 34.12
N LEU A 18 2.20 15.81 34.29
CA LEU A 18 2.85 16.97 33.68
C LEU A 18 3.41 16.64 32.31
N TYR A 19 3.27 17.59 31.38
CA TYR A 19 3.89 17.49 30.06
C TYR A 19 5.41 17.62 30.15
N SER A 20 6.13 16.78 29.39
CA SER A 20 7.54 16.98 29.11
C SER A 20 7.85 16.59 27.68
N SER A 21 8.77 17.31 27.03
CA SER A 21 9.23 16.95 25.68
C SER A 21 9.82 15.54 25.62
N SER A 22 10.44 15.09 26.71
CA SER A 22 10.95 13.73 26.86
C SER A 22 9.84 12.68 26.81
N SER A 23 8.79 12.82 27.63
CA SER A 23 7.65 11.88 27.62
C SER A 23 6.88 11.90 26.29
N ALA A 24 6.71 13.09 25.69
CA ALA A 24 6.15 13.22 24.35
C ALA A 24 6.99 12.51 23.29
N TYR A 25 8.31 12.70 23.33
CA TYR A 25 9.23 12.02 22.43
C TYR A 25 9.23 10.52 22.64
N SER A 26 9.19 10.03 23.89
CA SER A 26 9.12 8.60 24.20
C SER A 26 7.88 7.93 23.60
N ILE A 27 6.74 8.61 23.54
CA ILE A 27 5.52 8.09 22.88
C ILE A 27 5.68 8.15 21.37
N LEU A 28 6.16 9.27 20.83
CA LEU A 28 6.34 9.42 19.38
C LEU A 28 7.41 8.46 18.83
N ALA A 29 8.41 8.13 19.65
CA ALA A 29 9.49 7.20 19.35
C ALA A 29 9.18 5.76 19.81
N ASP A 30 8.05 5.53 20.49
CA ASP A 30 7.64 4.22 21.00
C ASP A 30 7.55 3.22 19.84
N PRO A 31 8.30 2.10 19.90
CA PRO A 31 8.14 1.00 18.97
C PRO A 31 6.71 0.47 18.85
N GLY A 32 5.83 0.64 19.85
CA GLY A 32 4.42 0.28 19.76
C GLY A 32 3.63 1.06 18.70
N LEU A 33 4.10 2.25 18.32
CA LEU A 33 3.60 3.04 17.17
C LEU A 33 4.33 2.70 15.87
N ARG A 34 5.46 1.97 15.92
CA ARG A 34 5.98 1.33 14.71
C ARG A 34 4.97 0.25 14.37
N SER A 35 4.31 0.39 13.23
CA SER A 35 3.55 -0.70 12.63
C SER A 35 4.47 -1.93 12.52
N HIS A 36 4.39 -2.82 13.51
CA HIS A 36 5.08 -4.12 13.52
C HIS A 36 4.72 -4.94 12.27
N TYR A 37 3.60 -4.58 11.62
CA TYR A 37 3.06 -5.21 10.43
C TYR A 37 3.96 -5.13 9.19
N HIS A 38 5.02 -4.30 9.17
CA HIS A 38 5.82 -4.10 7.96
C HIS A 38 7.35 -4.25 8.13
N SER A 39 7.83 -4.93 9.17
CA SER A 39 9.28 -5.21 9.27
C SER A 39 9.83 -6.01 8.06
N TRP A 40 8.98 -6.87 7.49
CA TRP A 40 9.28 -7.62 6.26
C TRP A 40 9.57 -6.70 5.07
N LEU A 41 8.85 -5.58 4.95
CA LEU A 41 8.97 -4.62 3.85
C LEU A 41 10.41 -4.10 3.72
N TRP A 42 11.02 -3.78 4.85
CA TRP A 42 12.37 -3.24 4.88
C TRP A 42 13.43 -4.29 4.57
N LYS A 43 13.14 -5.57 4.83
CA LYS A 43 14.01 -6.72 4.50
C LYS A 43 13.95 -7.13 3.03
N MET A 44 12.93 -6.71 2.28
CA MET A 44 12.79 -7.07 0.86
C MET A 44 13.95 -6.53 0.01
N LYS A 45 14.36 -7.28 -1.00
CA LYS A 45 15.38 -6.86 -1.98
C LYS A 45 14.74 -6.12 -3.15
N VAL A 46 14.18 -4.95 -2.87
CA VAL A 46 13.56 -4.07 -3.89
C VAL A 46 14.14 -2.66 -3.81
N PRO A 47 14.08 -1.85 -4.88
CA PRO A 47 14.62 -0.50 -4.87
C PRO A 47 14.02 0.35 -3.73
N PRO A 48 14.81 1.23 -3.08
CA PRO A 48 14.33 2.04 -1.96
C PRO A 48 13.04 2.83 -2.25
N LYS A 49 12.90 3.36 -3.47
CA LYS A 49 11.68 4.06 -3.91
C LYS A 49 10.43 3.18 -3.86
N VAL A 50 10.56 1.88 -4.15
CA VAL A 50 9.46 0.92 -4.08
C VAL A 50 9.13 0.63 -2.61
N LYS A 51 10.13 0.46 -1.73
CA LYS A 51 9.88 0.30 -0.28
C LYS A 51 9.11 1.47 0.31
N ILE A 52 9.53 2.71 -0.01
CA ILE A 52 8.85 3.92 0.46
C ILE A 52 7.41 3.97 -0.06
N PHE A 53 7.20 3.68 -1.34
CA PHE A 53 5.86 3.61 -1.92
C PHE A 53 4.98 2.59 -1.19
N LEU A 54 5.47 1.38 -0.99
CA LEU A 54 4.73 0.31 -0.31
C LEU A 54 4.41 0.67 1.14
N TRP A 55 5.35 1.32 1.85
CA TRP A 55 5.11 1.81 3.20
C TRP A 55 3.96 2.82 3.23
N ILE A 56 3.94 3.78 2.31
CA ILE A 56 2.85 4.76 2.18
C ILE A 56 1.53 4.06 1.78
N LEU A 57 1.59 3.05 0.92
CA LEU A 57 0.44 2.27 0.48
C LEU A 57 -0.20 1.48 1.62
N LEU A 58 0.61 0.81 2.43
CA LEU A 58 0.14 0.01 3.56
C LEU A 58 -0.47 0.86 4.68
N LEU A 59 -0.08 2.15 4.75
CA LEU A 59 -0.71 3.15 5.61
C LEU A 59 -1.97 3.78 5.00
N ASP A 60 -2.39 3.34 3.81
CA ASP A 60 -3.47 3.92 3.01
C ASP A 60 -3.31 5.43 2.76
N ARG A 61 -2.08 5.88 2.48
CA ARG A 61 -1.73 7.30 2.30
C ARG A 61 -1.29 7.66 0.88
N VAL A 62 -1.35 6.71 -0.05
CA VAL A 62 -1.06 6.96 -1.48
C VAL A 62 -2.10 7.91 -2.06
N LEU A 63 -1.73 8.72 -3.06
CA LEU A 63 -2.59 9.74 -3.67
C LEU A 63 -3.63 9.14 -4.64
N THR A 64 -4.44 8.21 -4.12
CA THR A 64 -5.67 7.75 -4.76
C THR A 64 -6.70 8.88 -4.79
N GLN A 65 -7.72 8.78 -5.64
CA GLN A 65 -8.75 9.83 -5.69
C GLN A 65 -9.49 9.98 -4.35
N GLN A 66 -9.77 8.88 -3.64
CA GLN A 66 -10.34 8.96 -2.29
C GLN A 66 -9.44 9.78 -1.34
N ASN A 67 -8.13 9.51 -1.33
CA ASN A 67 -7.21 10.21 -0.44
C ASN A 67 -6.97 11.67 -0.83
N LEU A 68 -7.11 11.99 -2.13
CA LEU A 68 -7.11 13.37 -2.61
C LEU A 68 -8.36 14.12 -2.17
N LEU A 69 -9.54 13.49 -2.24
CA LEU A 69 -10.79 14.07 -1.71
C LEU A 69 -10.71 14.35 -0.22
N ILE A 70 -10.18 13.41 0.58
CA ILE A 70 -10.00 13.61 2.03
C ILE A 70 -9.10 14.82 2.34
N ARG A 71 -8.19 15.16 1.43
CA ARG A 71 -7.29 16.32 1.53
C ARG A 71 -7.87 17.60 0.91
N ASN A 72 -9.16 17.60 0.54
CA ASN A 72 -9.85 18.70 -0.13
C ASN A 72 -9.18 19.11 -1.46
N TRP A 73 -8.55 18.17 -2.16
CA TRP A 73 -8.01 18.42 -3.49
C TRP A 73 -9.14 18.29 -4.54
N PRO A 74 -9.25 19.23 -5.50
CA PRO A 74 -10.26 19.13 -6.55
C PRO A 74 -9.94 17.93 -7.46
N THR A 75 -10.76 16.89 -7.38
CA THR A 75 -10.60 15.69 -8.20
C THR A 75 -11.95 15.03 -8.51
N ILE A 76 -11.98 14.26 -9.59
CA ILE A 76 -13.09 13.36 -9.88
C ILE A 76 -12.78 12.03 -9.18
N PRO A 77 -13.66 11.54 -8.28
CA PRO A 77 -13.43 10.32 -7.52
C PRO A 77 -13.57 9.03 -8.34
N ALA A 78 -13.16 9.03 -9.60
CA ALA A 78 -13.30 7.89 -10.50
C ALA A 78 -11.94 7.26 -10.81
N CYS A 79 -11.90 5.93 -10.76
CA CYS A 79 -10.72 5.14 -11.13
C CYS A 79 -10.48 5.20 -12.64
N GLN A 80 -9.33 5.73 -13.04
CA GLN A 80 -8.90 5.84 -14.45
C GLN A 80 -8.40 4.50 -15.04
N CYS A 81 -8.36 3.46 -14.22
CA CYS A 81 -7.88 2.14 -14.63
C CYS A 81 -9.01 1.21 -15.14
N CYS A 82 -10.28 1.52 -14.86
CA CYS A 82 -11.44 0.69 -15.22
C CYS A 82 -12.53 1.48 -15.97
N ASP A 83 -13.77 1.41 -15.47
CA ASP A 83 -15.00 1.98 -16.01
C ASP A 83 -15.14 3.52 -15.89
N ASN A 84 -14.18 4.20 -15.25
CA ASN A 84 -14.26 5.62 -14.92
C ASN A 84 -15.52 6.01 -14.10
N THR A 85 -16.14 5.06 -13.41
CA THR A 85 -17.32 5.29 -12.56
C THR A 85 -17.14 4.80 -11.13
N THR A 86 -16.29 3.79 -10.92
CA THR A 86 -16.03 3.26 -9.58
C THR A 86 -15.08 4.16 -8.78
N LEU A 87 -15.35 4.31 -7.47
CA LEU A 87 -14.52 5.09 -6.55
C LEU A 87 -13.08 4.55 -6.49
N GLU A 88 -12.09 5.40 -6.78
CA GLU A 88 -10.67 5.01 -6.68
C GLU A 88 -10.20 5.02 -5.21
N THR A 89 -10.36 3.87 -4.54
CA THR A 89 -9.74 3.56 -3.24
C THR A 89 -8.41 2.81 -3.45
N SER A 90 -7.56 2.71 -2.43
CA SER A 90 -6.32 1.90 -2.56
C SER A 90 -6.63 0.44 -2.83
N TYR A 91 -7.59 -0.15 -2.11
CA TYR A 91 -8.01 -1.53 -2.35
C TYR A 91 -8.58 -1.70 -3.78
N HIS A 92 -9.42 -0.78 -4.24
CA HIS A 92 -9.93 -0.82 -5.60
C HIS A 92 -8.80 -0.75 -6.61
N LEU A 93 -7.97 0.29 -6.56
CA LEU A 93 -6.91 0.51 -7.54
C LEU A 93 -5.96 -0.69 -7.65
N PHE A 94 -5.55 -1.27 -6.52
CA PHE A 94 -4.49 -2.29 -6.50
C PHE A 94 -5.00 -3.73 -6.50
N VAL A 95 -6.26 -4.00 -6.17
CA VAL A 95 -6.78 -5.36 -5.98
C VAL A 95 -8.06 -5.61 -6.78
N SER A 96 -9.13 -4.84 -6.53
CA SER A 96 -10.45 -5.16 -7.10
C SER A 96 -10.82 -4.44 -8.40
N CYS A 97 -10.00 -3.50 -8.88
CA CYS A 97 -10.14 -2.88 -10.19
C CYS A 97 -10.01 -3.93 -11.29
N ASP A 98 -10.83 -3.85 -12.35
CA ASP A 98 -10.79 -4.82 -13.47
C ASP A 98 -9.41 -4.98 -14.07
N TYR A 99 -8.69 -3.87 -14.23
CA TYR A 99 -7.34 -3.88 -14.75
C TYR A 99 -6.37 -4.57 -13.78
N ALA A 100 -6.48 -4.30 -12.47
CA ALA A 100 -5.67 -4.96 -11.46
C ALA A 100 -5.97 -6.47 -11.40
N ARG A 101 -7.25 -6.87 -11.41
CA ARG A 101 -7.66 -8.28 -11.44
C ARG A 101 -7.07 -9.02 -12.62
N GLN A 102 -7.10 -8.45 -13.82
CA GLN A 102 -6.47 -9.04 -15.00
C GLN A 102 -4.96 -9.25 -14.79
N ILE A 103 -4.26 -8.27 -14.22
CA ILE A 103 -2.83 -8.41 -13.89
C ILE A 103 -2.60 -9.55 -12.88
N TRP A 104 -3.40 -9.63 -11.82
CA TRP A 104 -3.28 -10.71 -10.83
C TRP A 104 -3.54 -12.09 -11.43
N THR A 105 -4.54 -12.23 -12.31
CA THR A 105 -4.81 -13.47 -13.05
C THR A 105 -3.64 -13.84 -13.96
N LEU A 106 -3.06 -12.88 -14.68
CA LEU A 106 -1.88 -13.13 -15.53
C LEU A 106 -0.67 -13.57 -14.70
N LEU A 107 -0.45 -12.96 -13.52
CA LEU A 107 0.61 -13.36 -12.59
C LEU A 107 0.39 -14.77 -12.04
N GLN A 108 -0.85 -15.10 -11.68
CA GLN A 108 -1.22 -16.43 -11.21
C GLN A 108 -0.86 -17.49 -12.25
N VAL A 109 -1.23 -17.28 -13.52
CA VAL A 109 -0.90 -18.19 -14.62
C VAL A 109 0.61 -18.22 -14.88
N ARG A 110 1.27 -17.06 -14.93
CA ARG A 110 2.70 -16.95 -15.29
C ARG A 110 3.64 -17.67 -14.33
N PHE A 111 3.31 -17.65 -13.04
CA PHE A 111 4.13 -18.20 -11.97
C PHE A 111 3.53 -19.48 -11.35
N SER A 112 2.48 -20.03 -11.96
CA SER A 112 1.76 -21.22 -11.46
C SER A 112 1.37 -21.11 -9.98
N LEU A 113 0.88 -19.93 -9.58
CA LEU A 113 0.49 -19.68 -8.19
C LEU A 113 -0.81 -20.41 -7.87
N PRO A 114 -1.05 -20.77 -6.59
CA PRO A 114 -2.37 -21.15 -6.09
C PRO A 114 -3.42 -20.07 -6.43
N PHE A 115 -4.70 -20.44 -6.35
CA PHE A 115 -5.79 -19.47 -6.49
C PHE A 115 -5.61 -18.31 -5.52
N LEU A 116 -5.59 -17.09 -6.06
CA LEU A 116 -5.42 -15.90 -5.25
C LEU A 116 -6.70 -15.61 -4.47
N THR A 117 -6.56 -15.43 -3.16
CA THR A 117 -7.69 -15.09 -2.30
C THR A 117 -7.87 -13.57 -2.27
N PHE A 118 -9.01 -13.09 -2.76
CA PHE A 118 -9.40 -11.69 -2.71
C PHE A 118 -10.09 -11.38 -1.38
N SER A 119 -9.43 -10.64 -0.50
CA SER A 119 -9.92 -10.23 0.83
C SER A 119 -10.69 -8.90 0.77
N ALA A 120 -11.23 -8.46 1.91
CA ALA A 120 -11.95 -7.18 2.02
C ALA A 120 -11.05 -5.93 1.90
N ASP A 121 -9.75 -6.04 2.24
CA ASP A 121 -8.80 -4.93 2.21
C ASP A 121 -7.42 -5.33 1.67
N LEU A 122 -6.55 -4.33 1.46
CA LEU A 122 -5.22 -4.50 0.87
C LEU A 122 -4.27 -5.34 1.75
N ASN A 123 -4.33 -5.18 3.07
CA ASN A 123 -3.49 -5.92 4.02
C ASN A 123 -3.91 -7.38 4.10
N GLY A 124 -5.21 -7.66 4.13
CA GLY A 124 -5.77 -8.99 4.02
C GLY A 124 -5.32 -9.69 2.73
N PHE A 125 -5.25 -8.95 1.63
CA PHE A 125 -4.93 -9.52 0.31
C PHE A 125 -3.48 -9.96 0.31
N TRP A 126 -2.60 -9.12 0.85
CA TRP A 126 -1.21 -9.49 1.02
C TRP A 126 -1.04 -10.66 2.01
N LEU A 127 -1.64 -10.58 3.21
CA LEU A 127 -1.42 -11.55 4.29
C LEU A 127 -1.91 -12.96 3.93
N GLN A 128 -3.12 -13.07 3.38
CA GLN A 128 -3.71 -14.37 3.05
C GLN A 128 -2.91 -15.06 1.95
N ASN A 129 -2.58 -14.36 0.86
CA ASN A 129 -1.82 -14.95 -0.23
C ASN A 129 -0.37 -15.27 0.17
N ARG A 130 0.24 -14.46 1.04
CA ARG A 130 1.56 -14.76 1.61
C ARG A 130 1.58 -16.04 2.43
N ALA A 131 0.49 -16.36 3.14
CA ALA A 131 0.41 -17.57 3.95
C ALA A 131 0.54 -18.86 3.10
N TYR A 132 0.06 -18.83 1.85
CA TYR A 132 0.12 -19.97 0.94
C TYR A 132 1.33 -19.96 -0.01
N ILE A 133 1.72 -18.78 -0.50
CA ILE A 133 2.78 -18.62 -1.51
C ILE A 133 4.16 -18.43 -0.86
N GLY A 134 4.20 -17.97 0.39
CA GLY A 134 5.44 -17.68 1.11
C GLY A 134 6.12 -16.39 0.64
N GLN A 135 7.43 -16.30 0.91
CA GLN A 135 8.19 -15.06 0.77
C GLN A 135 8.32 -14.55 -0.68
N PHE A 136 8.16 -15.44 -1.67
CA PHE A 136 8.15 -15.04 -3.08
C PHE A 136 6.98 -14.09 -3.41
N TRP A 137 5.86 -14.23 -2.69
CA TRP A 137 4.72 -13.33 -2.81
C TRP A 137 5.07 -11.87 -2.54
N ASP A 138 6.00 -11.61 -1.62
CA ASP A 138 6.40 -10.25 -1.26
C ASP A 138 6.93 -9.51 -2.51
N ILE A 139 7.77 -10.18 -3.31
CA ILE A 139 8.36 -9.61 -4.53
C ILE A 139 7.30 -9.44 -5.63
N ILE A 140 6.42 -10.44 -5.83
CA ILE A 140 5.32 -10.35 -6.80
C ILE A 140 4.41 -9.17 -6.46
N TRP A 141 3.99 -9.09 -5.20
CA TRP A 141 3.10 -8.06 -4.71
C TRP A 141 3.71 -6.66 -4.86
N ALA A 142 4.99 -6.50 -4.52
CA ALA A 142 5.71 -5.24 -4.70
C ALA A 142 5.81 -4.83 -6.18
N ALA A 143 6.12 -5.77 -7.07
CA ALA A 143 6.31 -5.48 -8.48
C ALA A 143 4.98 -5.09 -9.14
N ALA A 144 3.92 -5.84 -8.84
CA ALA A 144 2.59 -5.60 -9.36
C ALA A 144 2.00 -4.28 -8.88
N THR A 145 1.98 -4.02 -7.57
CA THR A 145 1.44 -2.76 -7.02
C THR A 145 2.22 -1.54 -7.51
N TRP A 146 3.55 -1.63 -7.60
CA TRP A 146 4.37 -0.56 -8.16
C TRP A 146 4.07 -0.30 -9.65
N ALA A 147 3.93 -1.36 -10.45
CA ALA A 147 3.60 -1.24 -11.86
C ALA A 147 2.20 -0.65 -12.09
N ILE A 148 1.20 -1.12 -11.34
CA ILE A 148 -0.17 -0.58 -11.37
C ILE A 148 -0.16 0.91 -10.99
N TRP A 149 0.60 1.30 -9.97
CA TRP A 149 0.72 2.72 -9.58
C TRP A 149 1.31 3.58 -10.70
N LYS A 150 2.40 3.12 -11.34
CA LYS A 150 2.99 3.80 -12.49
C LYS A 150 2.00 3.93 -13.65
N GLU A 151 1.27 2.86 -13.95
CA GLU A 151 0.28 2.85 -15.03
C GLU A 151 -0.87 3.81 -14.75
N ARG A 152 -1.42 3.80 -13.53
CA ARG A 152 -2.45 4.76 -13.10
C ARG A 152 -1.97 6.20 -13.29
N ASN A 153 -0.75 6.51 -12.87
CA ASN A 153 -0.18 7.86 -13.05
C ASN A 153 0.07 8.18 -14.52
N ARG A 154 0.48 7.21 -15.34
CA ARG A 154 0.65 7.37 -16.79
C ARG A 154 -0.67 7.73 -17.47
N ARG A 155 -1.80 7.12 -17.06
CA ARG A 155 -3.14 7.46 -17.57
C ARG A 155 -3.53 8.88 -17.21
N ILE A 156 -3.31 9.29 -15.96
CA ILE A 156 -3.70 10.63 -15.48
C ILE A 156 -2.85 11.74 -16.11
N PHE A 157 -1.52 11.57 -16.13
CA PHE A 157 -0.61 12.67 -16.49
C PHE A 157 -0.15 12.66 -17.94
N ALA A 158 -0.23 11.52 -18.63
CA ALA A 158 0.23 11.38 -20.02
C ALA A 158 -0.86 10.91 -20.99
N ASN A 159 -2.08 10.64 -20.51
CA ASN A 159 -3.19 10.10 -21.31
C ASN A 159 -2.80 8.89 -22.17
N LYS A 160 -1.93 8.03 -21.63
CA LYS A 160 -1.45 6.81 -22.27
C LYS A 160 -1.98 5.60 -21.51
N ILE A 161 -2.47 4.62 -22.25
CA ILE A 161 -3.01 3.37 -21.71
C ILE A 161 -2.09 2.23 -22.13
N MET A 162 -1.62 1.47 -21.15
CA MET A 162 -0.87 0.24 -21.40
C MET A 162 -1.81 -0.97 -21.23
N PRO A 163 -1.92 -1.86 -22.23
CA PRO A 163 -2.69 -3.08 -22.07
C PRO A 163 -2.04 -4.02 -21.04
N PRO A 164 -2.82 -4.87 -20.34
CA PRO A 164 -2.32 -5.66 -19.21
C PRO A 164 -1.11 -6.56 -19.54
N ASN A 165 -1.05 -7.12 -20.74
CA ASN A 165 0.05 -7.97 -21.19
C ASN A 165 1.40 -7.23 -21.28
N LEU A 166 1.39 -5.95 -21.67
CA LEU A 166 2.61 -5.14 -21.70
C LEU A 166 3.05 -4.74 -20.30
N LEU A 167 2.11 -4.39 -19.42
CA LEU A 167 2.43 -4.12 -18.02
C LEU A 167 2.96 -5.38 -17.33
N MET A 168 2.42 -6.54 -17.66
CA MET A 168 2.89 -7.85 -17.17
C MET A 168 4.36 -8.10 -17.55
N ALA A 169 4.81 -7.66 -18.72
CA ALA A 169 6.22 -7.73 -19.09
C ALA A 169 7.10 -6.83 -18.19
N GLU A 170 6.67 -5.60 -17.89
CA GLU A 170 7.36 -4.71 -16.94
C GLU A 170 7.44 -5.32 -15.53
N ILE A 171 6.37 -5.98 -15.09
CA ILE A 171 6.31 -6.65 -13.78
C ILE A 171 7.31 -7.82 -13.76
N CYS A 172 7.29 -8.70 -14.76
CA CYS A 172 8.24 -9.81 -14.86
C CYS A 172 9.69 -9.32 -14.85
N ALA A 173 10.01 -8.28 -15.61
CA ALA A 173 11.35 -7.70 -15.65
C ALA A 173 11.77 -7.16 -14.27
N SER A 174 10.84 -6.52 -13.55
CA SER A 174 11.10 -6.02 -12.19
C SER A 174 11.35 -7.18 -11.21
N ILE A 175 10.54 -8.24 -11.25
CA ILE A 175 10.71 -9.44 -10.40
C ILE A 175 12.08 -10.07 -10.63
N VAL A 176 12.48 -10.27 -11.90
CA VAL A 176 13.78 -10.84 -12.24
C VAL A 176 14.91 -9.96 -11.70
N ALA A 177 14.89 -8.65 -11.98
CA ALA A 177 15.92 -7.72 -11.53
C ALA A 177 16.09 -7.69 -10.00
N TRP A 178 14.99 -7.83 -9.26
CA TRP A 178 14.99 -7.80 -7.79
C TRP A 178 15.38 -9.14 -7.17
N SER A 179 15.16 -10.24 -7.89
CA SER A 179 15.54 -11.58 -7.45
C SER A 179 17.02 -11.89 -7.71
N THR A 180 17.64 -11.26 -8.71
CA THR A 180 19.06 -11.44 -9.05
C THR A 180 20.00 -10.50 -8.30
N SER A 181 19.49 -9.43 -7.71
CA SER A 181 20.26 -8.51 -6.85
C SER A 181 20.49 -9.09 -5.44
N ALA A 182 20.47 -10.43 -5.32
CA ALA A 182 20.38 -11.19 -4.08
C ALA A 182 21.69 -11.86 -3.69
#